data_AF-A0A2G8SLR4-F1
#
_entry.id   AF-A0A2G8SLR4-F1
#
_cell.length_a   1.000
_cell.length_b   1.000
_cell.length_c   1.000
_cell.angle_alpha   90.00
_cell.angle_beta   90.00
_cell.angle_gamma   90.00
#
_symmetry.space_group_name_H-M   'P 1'
#
loop_
_entity.id
_entity.type
_entity.pdbx_description
1 polymer ?
#
loop_
_entity_poly.entity_id
_entity_poly.type
_entity_poly.pdbx_seq_one_letter_code
_entity_poly.pdbx_strand_id
1 'polypeptide(L)'
;MLDFSRYEHRCGYIIHLDAGKRYFEAGHHIPFDHIKPPARLSRGKGKEKGKGKGKGKGKKKLSAERLELRKAEYLMDALTEFLLDCFRCFRRDAPPEARVRFVLPHSWRREVPHENPRFGNRPHKGLFLPTDSGIGAHFRRNGPTDVDRERLEVFIETMNGLLPHQDADADADNGEQAKSRFTVSDFTFETIPEDALLGPLLDEKEMGELLRTGPESMELYGVSPRAFIETYFPGSDSDSDSEM
;
A
#
# COMPACT_ATOMS: atom_id res chain seq x y z
N MET A 1 22.77 3.56 -27.03
CA MET A 1 22.00 2.37 -26.61
C MET A 1 21.44 2.67 -25.24
N LEU A 2 20.12 2.67 -25.10
CA LEU A 2 19.48 2.75 -23.79
C LEU A 2 19.57 1.35 -23.16
N ASP A 3 20.21 1.29 -22.00
CA ASP A 3 20.38 0.08 -21.21
C ASP A 3 19.03 -0.24 -20.52
N PHE A 4 18.34 -1.26 -21.00
CA PHE A 4 17.03 -1.69 -20.49
C PHE A 4 17.15 -2.61 -19.25
N SER A 5 18.35 -2.77 -18.67
CA SER A 5 18.58 -3.57 -17.46
C SER A 5 18.05 -2.95 -16.15
N ARG A 6 17.41 -1.77 -16.20
CA ARG A 6 17.15 -0.94 -14.99
C ARG A 6 15.69 -0.70 -14.60
N TYR A 7 14.72 -1.44 -15.15
CA TYR A 7 13.32 -1.32 -14.71
C TYR A 7 12.81 -2.66 -14.19
N GLU A 8 13.35 -3.10 -13.07
CA GLU A 8 12.73 -4.15 -12.26
C GLU A 8 11.29 -3.72 -11.92
N HIS A 9 10.34 -4.64 -12.05
CA HIS A 9 8.95 -4.41 -11.66
C HIS A 9 8.55 -5.53 -10.69
N ARG A 10 7.61 -5.24 -9.81
CA ARG A 10 7.01 -6.23 -8.90
C ARG A 10 5.58 -6.52 -9.31
N CYS A 11 5.23 -7.78 -9.26
CA CYS A 11 3.86 -8.25 -9.35
C CYS A 11 3.22 -8.35 -7.97
N GLY A 12 1.92 -8.08 -7.92
CA GLY A 12 1.16 -8.12 -6.68
C GLY A 12 -0.24 -7.56 -6.86
N TYR A 13 -0.88 -7.24 -5.74
CA TYR A 13 -2.26 -6.78 -5.73
C TYR A 13 -2.38 -5.38 -5.15
N ILE A 14 -3.04 -4.49 -5.89
CA ILE A 14 -3.54 -3.23 -5.34
C ILE A 14 -4.68 -3.54 -4.39
N ILE A 15 -4.57 -3.07 -3.15
CA ILE A 15 -5.67 -3.10 -2.19
C ILE A 15 -6.55 -1.89 -2.45
N HIS A 16 -7.84 -2.09 -2.70
CA HIS A 16 -8.78 -0.98 -2.86
C HIS A 16 -8.88 -0.22 -1.54
N LEU A 17 -8.66 1.10 -1.56
CA LEU A 17 -8.66 1.87 -0.31
C LEU A 17 -10.02 1.84 0.40
N ASP A 18 -11.12 1.77 -0.35
CA ASP A 18 -12.46 1.62 0.23
C ASP A 18 -12.60 0.29 0.96
N ALA A 19 -11.99 -0.79 0.47
CA ALA A 19 -11.97 -2.08 1.14
C ALA A 19 -11.12 -2.05 2.41
N GLY A 20 -9.94 -1.43 2.35
CA GLY A 20 -9.09 -1.22 3.54
C GLY A 20 -9.81 -0.40 4.61
N LYS A 21 -10.42 0.72 4.21
CA LYS A 21 -11.22 1.56 5.10
C LYS A 21 -12.36 0.75 5.72
N ARG A 22 -13.14 0.07 4.90
CA ARG A 22 -14.26 -0.77 5.31
C ARG A 22 -13.83 -1.85 6.32
N TYR A 23 -12.71 -2.52 6.07
CA TYR A 23 -12.16 -3.53 6.96
C TYR A 23 -11.82 -2.98 8.34
N PHE A 24 -11.08 -1.86 8.42
CA PHE A 24 -10.69 -1.29 9.71
C PHE A 24 -11.82 -0.50 10.40
N GLU A 25 -12.66 0.19 9.65
CA GLU A 25 -13.76 0.99 10.20
C GLU A 25 -14.90 0.10 10.71
N ALA A 26 -15.35 -0.86 9.90
CA ALA A 26 -16.44 -1.74 10.28
C ALA A 26 -15.96 -2.94 11.10
N GLY A 27 -14.84 -3.57 10.72
CA GLY A 27 -14.33 -4.79 11.37
C GLY A 27 -13.50 -4.54 12.64
N HIS A 28 -12.93 -3.35 12.79
CA HIS A 28 -12.09 -3.02 13.95
C HIS A 28 -12.53 -1.74 14.68
N HIS A 29 -13.65 -1.14 14.27
CA HIS A 29 -14.20 0.09 14.84
C HIS A 29 -13.21 1.28 14.89
N ILE A 30 -12.31 1.36 13.92
CA ILE A 30 -11.31 2.44 13.82
C ILE A 30 -11.91 3.61 13.03
N PRO A 31 -12.07 4.80 13.64
CA PRO A 31 -12.74 5.92 12.98
C PRO A 31 -11.83 6.64 11.98
N PHE A 32 -12.35 6.93 10.78
CA PHE A 32 -11.63 7.65 9.71
C PHE A 32 -12.03 9.15 9.61
N ASP A 33 -12.82 9.66 10.56
CA ASP A 33 -13.39 11.03 10.55
C ASP A 33 -12.35 12.16 10.57
N HIS A 34 -11.12 11.85 10.95
CA HIS A 34 -10.00 12.77 11.02
C HIS A 34 -9.32 12.97 9.65
N ILE A 35 -9.55 12.08 8.69
CA ILE A 35 -9.00 12.19 7.33
C ILE A 35 -9.83 13.21 6.54
N LYS A 36 -9.41 14.46 6.59
CA LYS A 36 -10.08 15.58 5.92
C LYS A 36 -9.06 16.46 5.21
N PRO A 37 -9.40 17.08 4.06
CA PRO A 37 -8.47 17.98 3.39
C PRO A 37 -8.11 19.14 4.32
N PRO A 38 -6.85 19.61 4.33
CA PRO A 38 -6.45 20.72 5.16
C PRO A 38 -7.30 21.94 4.84
N ALA A 39 -7.65 22.73 5.86
CA ALA A 39 -8.55 23.89 5.72
C ALA A 39 -8.11 24.89 4.63
N ARG A 40 -6.81 24.91 4.29
CA ARG A 40 -6.23 25.71 3.20
C ARG A 40 -6.67 25.26 1.81
N LEU A 41 -6.94 23.97 1.60
CA LEU A 41 -7.53 23.42 0.38
C LEU A 41 -9.06 23.51 0.40
N SER A 42 -9.68 23.43 1.58
CA SER A 42 -11.15 23.50 1.76
C SER A 42 -11.76 24.87 1.52
N ARG A 43 -10.99 25.96 1.65
CA ARG A 43 -11.44 27.34 1.34
C ARG A 43 -11.41 27.62 -0.17
N GLY A 44 -12.36 27.03 -0.90
CA GLY A 44 -12.75 27.52 -2.22
C GLY A 44 -13.66 28.75 -2.08
N LYS A 45 -13.27 29.90 -2.64
CA LYS A 45 -13.91 31.25 -2.55
C LYS A 45 -13.73 31.90 -1.17
N GLY A 46 -13.46 33.19 -0.99
CA GLY A 46 -13.36 34.35 -1.88
C GLY A 46 -13.40 35.59 -0.98
N LYS A 47 -12.36 36.41 -1.00
CA LYS A 47 -12.43 37.87 -0.73
C LYS A 47 -11.11 38.48 -1.20
N GLU A 48 -11.08 38.74 -2.49
CA GLU A 48 -10.27 39.82 -3.02
C GLU A 48 -10.92 41.12 -2.54
N LYS A 49 -10.46 41.63 -1.40
CA LYS A 49 -10.56 43.04 -1.08
C LYS A 49 -9.16 43.63 -1.31
N GLY A 50 -9.05 44.51 -2.30
CA GLY A 50 -7.85 45.34 -2.52
C GLY A 50 -7.50 46.15 -1.27
N LYS A 51 -6.35 46.82 -1.15
CA LYS A 51 -5.38 47.29 -2.13
C LYS A 51 -4.01 47.24 -1.45
N GLY A 52 -2.98 46.76 -2.15
CA GLY A 52 -1.60 46.91 -1.72
C GLY A 52 -0.70 46.77 -2.94
N LYS A 53 -0.24 47.91 -3.48
CA LYS A 53 0.80 47.95 -4.51
C LYS A 53 2.06 47.32 -3.94
N GLY A 54 2.32 46.06 -4.29
CA GLY A 54 3.55 45.35 -3.95
C GLY A 54 3.83 44.32 -5.03
N LYS A 55 4.95 44.48 -5.73
CA LYS A 55 5.47 43.54 -6.73
C LYS A 55 5.59 42.14 -6.11
N GLY A 56 4.63 41.26 -6.36
CA GLY A 56 4.62 39.89 -5.84
C GLY A 56 4.27 38.92 -6.94
N LYS A 57 5.18 37.98 -7.22
CA LYS A 57 5.01 36.87 -8.17
C LYS A 57 3.58 36.31 -8.08
N GLY A 58 2.85 36.38 -9.19
CA GLY A 58 1.44 36.00 -9.24
C GLY A 58 1.22 34.60 -8.69
N LYS A 59 0.60 34.49 -7.51
CA LYS A 59 0.00 33.23 -7.06
C LYS A 59 -1.12 32.92 -8.03
N LYS A 60 -0.84 32.14 -9.09
CA LYS A 60 -1.87 31.59 -9.99
C LYS A 60 -2.91 30.92 -9.10
N LYS A 61 -4.12 31.50 -9.03
CA LYS A 61 -5.27 30.85 -8.39
C LYS A 61 -5.51 29.55 -9.15
N LEU A 62 -5.53 28.42 -8.46
CA LEU A 62 -5.89 27.13 -9.06
C LEU A 62 -7.35 27.23 -9.55
N SER A 63 -7.66 26.64 -10.70
CA SER A 63 -9.05 26.48 -11.14
C SER A 63 -9.82 25.65 -10.11
N ALA A 64 -11.15 25.79 -10.06
CA ALA A 64 -11.98 25.00 -9.16
C ALA A 64 -11.76 23.49 -9.35
N GLU A 65 -11.66 23.06 -10.60
CA GLU A 65 -11.31 21.68 -10.98
C GLU A 65 -9.95 21.25 -10.40
N ARG A 66 -8.89 22.04 -10.56
CA ARG A 66 -7.57 21.73 -9.98
C ARG A 66 -7.56 21.73 -8.45
N LEU A 67 -8.44 22.51 -7.82
CA LEU A 67 -8.58 22.52 -6.37
C LEU A 67 -9.27 21.25 -5.87
N GLU A 68 -10.37 20.83 -6.52
CA GLU A 68 -11.05 19.57 -6.20
C GLU A 68 -10.14 18.36 -6.43
N LEU A 69 -9.37 18.35 -7.52
CA LEU A 69 -8.35 17.35 -7.77
C LEU A 69 -7.35 17.25 -6.62
N ARG A 70 -6.83 18.41 -6.17
CA ARG A 70 -5.84 18.46 -5.08
C ARG A 70 -6.40 18.02 -3.72
N LYS A 71 -7.69 18.24 -3.48
CA LYS A 71 -8.36 17.73 -2.27
C LYS A 71 -8.49 16.21 -2.33
N ALA A 72 -8.90 15.67 -3.47
CA ALA A 72 -9.03 14.23 -3.67
C ALA A 72 -7.67 13.52 -3.53
N GLU A 73 -6.60 14.07 -4.12
CA GLU A 73 -5.23 13.57 -3.95
C GLU A 73 -4.82 13.54 -2.47
N TYR A 74 -5.03 14.64 -1.74
CA TYR A 74 -4.70 14.69 -0.31
C TYR A 74 -5.45 13.61 0.48
N LEU A 75 -6.73 13.42 0.20
CA LEU A 75 -7.55 12.42 0.89
C LEU A 75 -7.07 11.00 0.63
N MET A 76 -6.72 10.68 -0.63
CA MET A 76 -6.20 9.36 -1.00
C MET A 76 -4.84 9.09 -0.36
N ASP A 77 -3.93 10.08 -0.39
CA ASP A 77 -2.61 9.96 0.23
C ASP A 77 -2.72 9.77 1.74
N ALA A 78 -3.52 10.61 2.42
CA ALA A 78 -3.73 10.52 3.86
C ALA A 78 -4.43 9.21 4.26
N LEU A 79 -5.38 8.74 3.45
CA LEU A 79 -6.02 7.44 3.66
C LEU A 79 -5.04 6.28 3.49
N THR A 80 -4.20 6.32 2.46
CA THR A 80 -3.17 5.30 2.22
C THR A 80 -2.19 5.23 3.39
N GLU A 81 -1.67 6.37 3.83
CA GLU A 81 -0.73 6.45 4.97
C GLU A 81 -1.37 5.93 6.27
N PHE A 82 -2.59 6.36 6.56
CA PHE A 82 -3.30 5.91 7.76
C PHE A 82 -3.61 4.40 7.72
N LEU A 83 -3.98 3.86 6.56
CA LEU A 83 -4.20 2.42 6.41
C LEU A 83 -2.90 1.63 6.58
N LEU A 84 -1.76 2.10 6.06
CA LEU A 84 -0.46 1.47 6.31
C LEU A 84 -0.14 1.39 7.80
N ASP A 85 -0.38 2.47 8.54
CA ASP A 85 -0.18 2.50 9.99
C ASP A 85 -1.10 1.49 10.70
N CYS A 86 -2.35 1.37 10.25
CA CYS A 86 -3.25 0.33 10.74
C CYS A 86 -2.68 -1.07 10.48
N PHE A 87 -2.29 -1.42 9.26
CA PHE A 87 -1.69 -2.73 8.96
C PHE A 87 -0.46 -3.03 9.84
N ARG A 88 0.42 -2.05 10.07
CA ARG A 88 1.58 -2.18 10.96
C ARG A 88 1.20 -2.42 12.42
N CYS A 89 0.28 -1.62 12.96
CA CYS A 89 -0.19 -1.81 14.33
C CYS A 89 -0.81 -3.20 14.52
N PHE A 90 -1.65 -3.63 13.57
CA PHE A 90 -2.29 -4.94 13.61
C PHE A 90 -1.29 -6.08 13.52
N ARG A 91 -0.31 -6.00 12.62
CA ARG A 91 0.76 -6.99 12.57
C ARG A 91 1.51 -7.06 13.89
N ARG A 92 1.83 -5.92 14.52
CA ARG A 92 2.56 -5.92 15.81
C ARG A 92 1.76 -6.62 16.92
N ASP A 93 0.46 -6.37 16.96
CA ASP A 93 -0.43 -6.79 18.04
C ASP A 93 -1.03 -8.20 17.79
N ALA A 94 -0.86 -8.76 16.59
CA ALA A 94 -1.30 -10.10 16.24
C ALA A 94 -0.52 -11.22 16.98
N PRO A 95 -1.13 -12.41 17.17
CA PRO A 95 -0.44 -13.58 17.72
C PRO A 95 0.80 -13.95 16.88
N PRO A 96 1.88 -14.48 17.50
CA PRO A 96 3.13 -14.81 16.80
C PRO A 96 2.93 -15.60 15.50
N GLU A 97 2.01 -16.57 15.51
CA GLU A 97 1.69 -17.46 14.39
C GLU A 97 1.02 -16.73 13.22
N ALA A 98 0.28 -15.65 13.50
CA ALA A 98 -0.32 -14.80 12.48
C ALA A 98 0.70 -13.76 11.95
N ARG A 99 1.56 -13.21 12.81
CA ARG A 99 2.57 -12.20 12.42
C ARG A 99 3.53 -12.70 11.35
N VAL A 100 3.85 -13.98 11.39
CA VAL A 100 4.76 -14.64 10.45
C VAL A 100 4.15 -14.86 9.07
N ARG A 101 2.82 -14.92 8.98
CA ARG A 101 2.06 -15.04 7.73
C ARG A 101 1.58 -13.68 7.20
N PHE A 102 1.70 -12.64 8.02
CA PHE A 102 1.26 -11.29 7.69
C PHE A 102 2.30 -10.56 6.83
N VAL A 103 1.99 -10.43 5.55
CA VAL A 103 2.73 -9.57 4.62
C VAL A 103 2.27 -8.12 4.80
N LEU A 104 3.18 -7.21 5.11
CA LEU A 104 2.85 -5.79 5.18
C LEU A 104 2.67 -5.22 3.76
N PRO A 105 1.54 -4.55 3.48
CA PRO A 105 1.38 -3.85 2.21
C PRO A 105 2.40 -2.72 2.05
N HIS A 106 2.82 -2.52 0.81
CA HIS A 106 3.66 -1.41 0.37
C HIS A 106 2.81 -0.20 0.02
N SER A 107 3.31 1.01 0.26
CA SER A 107 2.83 2.12 -0.56
C SER A 107 3.44 2.04 -1.95
N TRP A 108 2.74 2.59 -2.93
CA TRP A 108 3.32 2.86 -4.24
C TRP A 108 2.89 4.25 -4.65
N ARG A 109 3.67 4.87 -5.55
CA ARG A 109 3.37 6.15 -6.16
C ARG A 109 3.76 6.08 -7.63
N ARG A 110 2.77 6.09 -8.52
CA ARG A 110 3.04 6.19 -9.96
C ARG A 110 2.89 7.64 -10.39
N GLU A 111 3.89 8.20 -11.05
CA GLU A 111 3.68 9.39 -11.88
C GLU A 111 3.10 8.90 -13.21
N VAL A 112 1.86 9.27 -13.54
CA VAL A 112 1.23 8.82 -14.79
C VAL A 112 1.72 9.70 -15.94
N PRO A 113 2.43 9.15 -16.94
CA PRO A 113 2.65 9.86 -18.18
C PRO A 113 1.41 9.64 -19.07
N HIS A 114 0.62 10.69 -19.26
CA HIS A 114 -0.55 10.78 -20.15
C HIS A 114 -1.91 10.27 -19.64
N GLU A 115 -2.97 10.94 -20.11
CA GLU A 115 -4.27 11.07 -19.46
C GLU A 115 -5.01 9.72 -19.35
N ASN A 116 -5.23 9.25 -18.12
CA ASN A 116 -6.22 8.21 -17.87
C ASN A 116 -7.62 8.77 -18.15
N PRO A 117 -8.49 8.15 -18.98
CA PRO A 117 -9.83 8.68 -19.26
C PRO A 117 -10.76 8.75 -18.03
N ARG A 118 -10.52 7.93 -17.00
CA ARG A 118 -11.26 7.96 -15.72
C ARG A 118 -10.63 8.87 -14.67
N PHE A 119 -9.30 9.04 -14.70
CA PHE A 119 -8.55 9.67 -13.60
C PHE A 119 -7.57 10.76 -14.04
N GLY A 120 -7.44 11.11 -15.32
CA GLY A 120 -6.48 12.10 -15.83
C GLY A 120 -5.01 11.75 -15.59
N ASN A 121 -4.12 12.75 -15.71
CA ASN A 121 -2.68 12.67 -15.39
C ASN A 121 -2.43 12.73 -13.87
N ARG A 122 -3.01 11.80 -13.09
CA ARG A 122 -2.91 11.86 -11.62
C ARG A 122 -1.80 10.96 -11.10
N PRO A 123 -0.82 11.49 -10.34
CA PRO A 123 0.02 10.64 -9.52
C PRO A 123 -0.82 10.05 -8.39
N HIS A 124 -0.87 8.74 -8.28
CA HIS A 124 -1.68 8.05 -7.29
C HIS A 124 -0.79 7.36 -6.27
N LYS A 125 -0.97 7.67 -4.97
CA LYS A 125 -0.55 6.76 -3.91
C LYS A 125 -1.61 5.69 -3.70
N GLY A 126 -1.18 4.48 -3.38
CA GLY A 126 -2.08 3.40 -2.99
C GLY A 126 -1.33 2.33 -2.22
N LEU A 127 -2.06 1.27 -1.87
CA LEU A 127 -1.53 0.10 -1.18
C LEU A 127 -1.29 -1.03 -2.18
N PHE A 128 -0.16 -1.71 -2.04
CA PHE A 128 0.26 -2.81 -2.91
C PHE A 128 0.76 -3.97 -2.06
N LEU A 129 0.12 -5.12 -2.17
CA LEU A 129 0.54 -6.37 -1.57
C LEU A 129 1.47 -7.09 -2.56
N PRO A 130 2.79 -7.19 -2.30
CA PRO A 130 3.70 -7.90 -3.19
C PRO A 130 3.47 -9.41 -3.11
N THR A 131 3.49 -10.10 -4.25
CA THR A 131 3.27 -11.56 -4.30
C THR A 131 4.20 -12.31 -5.25
N ASP A 132 5.21 -11.66 -5.85
CA ASP A 132 5.93 -12.19 -7.02
C ASP A 132 6.67 -13.53 -6.82
N SER A 133 6.82 -14.34 -7.85
CA SER A 133 7.41 -15.69 -7.77
C SER A 133 8.78 -15.79 -8.44
N GLY A 134 9.58 -14.73 -8.37
CA GLY A 134 10.93 -14.69 -8.96
C GLY A 134 11.06 -13.86 -10.24
N ILE A 135 12.30 -13.43 -10.47
CA ILE A 135 12.75 -12.38 -11.40
C ILE A 135 12.34 -12.62 -12.86
N GLY A 136 11.79 -11.58 -13.48
CA GLY A 136 11.97 -11.25 -14.89
C GLY A 136 11.52 -12.28 -15.92
N ALA A 137 10.26 -12.16 -16.35
CA ALA A 137 9.88 -12.58 -17.70
C ALA A 137 8.88 -11.59 -18.31
N HIS A 138 9.26 -10.31 -18.38
CA HIS A 138 8.61 -9.28 -19.19
C HIS A 138 7.08 -9.07 -18.93
N PHE A 139 6.74 -8.56 -17.74
CA PHE A 139 5.50 -7.81 -17.41
C PHE A 139 4.15 -8.55 -17.53
N ARG A 140 3.99 -9.69 -16.83
CA ARG A 140 2.84 -10.63 -16.83
C ARG A 140 1.50 -10.10 -17.39
N ARG A 141 1.34 -10.11 -18.72
CA ARG A 141 0.09 -9.77 -19.45
C ARG A 141 -1.09 -10.72 -19.21
N ASN A 142 -0.81 -11.91 -18.66
CA ASN A 142 -1.78 -13.01 -18.55
C ASN A 142 -2.46 -13.06 -17.16
N GLY A 143 -2.22 -12.07 -16.30
CA GLY A 143 -2.81 -12.00 -14.95
C GLY A 143 -2.05 -12.81 -13.89
N PRO A 144 -2.65 -13.01 -12.70
CA PRO A 144 -2.00 -13.67 -11.57
C PRO A 144 -1.84 -15.18 -11.78
N THR A 145 -0.72 -15.73 -11.28
CA THR A 145 -0.45 -17.16 -11.21
C THR A 145 -1.13 -17.82 -10.01
N ASP A 146 -1.09 -19.15 -9.93
CA ASP A 146 -1.65 -19.89 -8.78
C ASP A 146 -0.94 -19.51 -7.47
N VAL A 147 0.38 -19.31 -7.51
CA VAL A 147 1.17 -18.83 -6.36
C VAL A 147 0.75 -17.42 -5.93
N ASP A 148 0.47 -16.52 -6.88
CA ASP A 148 -0.04 -15.17 -6.57
C ASP A 148 -1.42 -15.24 -5.89
N ARG A 149 -2.28 -16.15 -6.36
CA ARG A 149 -3.62 -16.35 -5.78
C ARG A 149 -3.55 -16.94 -4.38
N GLU A 150 -2.73 -17.97 -4.19
CA GLU A 150 -2.49 -18.60 -2.89
C GLU A 150 -1.96 -17.58 -1.88
N ARG A 151 -1.00 -16.74 -2.27
CA ARG A 151 -0.48 -15.69 -1.38
C ARG A 151 -1.53 -14.62 -1.02
N LEU A 152 -2.39 -14.25 -1.98
CA LEU A 152 -3.52 -13.39 -1.69
C LEU A 152 -4.50 -14.05 -0.72
N GLU A 153 -4.82 -15.33 -0.91
CA GLU A 153 -5.69 -16.10 -0.03
C GLU A 153 -5.11 -16.17 1.38
N VAL A 154 -3.82 -16.49 1.53
CA VAL A 154 -3.13 -16.46 2.83
C VAL A 154 -3.22 -15.09 3.49
N PHE A 155 -3.04 -14.00 2.74
CA PHE A 155 -3.20 -12.65 3.27
C PHE A 155 -4.64 -12.39 3.74
N ILE A 156 -5.64 -12.73 2.93
CA ILE A 156 -7.07 -12.55 3.25
C ILE A 156 -7.45 -13.37 4.49
N GLU A 157 -7.06 -14.64 4.55
CA GLU A 157 -7.30 -15.53 5.69
C GLU A 157 -6.63 -14.99 6.96
N THR A 158 -5.37 -14.58 6.86
CA THR A 158 -4.62 -14.01 7.98
C THR A 158 -5.29 -12.74 8.48
N MET A 159 -5.65 -11.81 7.61
CA MET A 159 -6.36 -10.58 8.01
C MET A 159 -7.71 -10.92 8.64
N ASN A 160 -8.57 -11.64 7.93
CA ASN A 160 -9.92 -11.94 8.42
C ASN A 160 -9.92 -12.77 9.72
N GLY A 161 -8.89 -13.57 9.97
CA GLY A 161 -8.70 -14.28 11.24
C GLY A 161 -8.36 -13.38 12.43
N LEU A 162 -7.96 -12.13 12.19
CA LEU A 162 -7.70 -11.13 13.22
C LEU A 162 -8.94 -10.31 13.60
N LEU A 163 -10.08 -10.52 12.93
CA LEU A 163 -11.32 -9.85 13.31
C LEU A 163 -11.78 -10.31 14.71
N PRO A 164 -12.31 -9.41 15.55
CA PRO A 164 -12.82 -9.76 16.86
C PRO A 164 -13.90 -10.87 16.79
N HIS A 165 -13.85 -11.85 17.71
CA HIS A 165 -14.75 -13.01 17.71
C HIS A 165 -16.25 -12.69 17.76
N GLN A 166 -16.64 -11.52 18.30
CA GLN A 166 -18.04 -11.07 18.27
C GLN A 166 -18.54 -10.81 16.84
N ASP A 167 -17.62 -10.59 15.89
CA ASP A 167 -17.87 -10.45 14.46
C ASP A 167 -17.43 -11.69 13.64
N ALA A 168 -17.15 -12.81 14.30
CA ALA A 168 -16.88 -14.09 13.65
C ALA A 168 -18.09 -15.04 13.68
N ASP A 169 -18.91 -14.95 14.73
CA ASP A 169 -20.05 -15.86 14.97
C ASP A 169 -21.44 -15.20 14.81
N ALA A 170 -21.53 -13.88 14.62
CA ALA A 170 -22.78 -13.20 14.30
C ALA A 170 -23.12 -13.30 12.80
N ASP A 171 -23.64 -14.47 12.44
CA ASP A 171 -24.46 -14.76 11.25
C ASP A 171 -23.74 -14.84 9.89
N ALA A 172 -23.52 -16.07 9.46
CA ALA A 172 -23.46 -16.45 8.04
C ALA A 172 -24.74 -16.08 7.23
N ASP A 173 -25.76 -15.50 7.89
CA ASP A 173 -27.08 -15.15 7.33
C ASP A 173 -27.42 -13.65 7.37
N ASN A 174 -26.64 -12.79 8.05
CA ASN A 174 -26.86 -11.33 8.02
C ASN A 174 -25.74 -10.65 7.22
N GLY A 175 -26.12 -10.13 6.05
CA GLY A 175 -25.22 -9.51 5.05
C GLY A 175 -24.44 -8.27 5.50
N GLU A 176 -24.24 -8.04 6.80
CA GLU A 176 -23.41 -6.97 7.37
C GLU A 176 -21.97 -7.42 7.66
N GLN A 177 -21.71 -8.67 8.07
CA GLN A 177 -20.33 -9.18 8.19
C GLN A 177 -19.64 -9.41 6.84
N ALA A 178 -20.41 -9.77 5.80
CA ALA A 178 -19.91 -9.77 4.42
C ALA A 178 -19.37 -8.39 4.01
N LYS A 179 -19.77 -7.31 4.72
CA LYS A 179 -19.30 -5.96 4.48
C LYS A 179 -18.05 -5.60 5.27
N SER A 180 -17.52 -6.37 6.22
CA SER A 180 -16.26 -5.99 6.92
C SER A 180 -15.05 -6.81 6.47
N ARG A 181 -15.26 -8.04 6.00
CA ARG A 181 -14.18 -8.96 5.60
C ARG A 181 -13.53 -8.57 4.27
N PHE A 182 -12.25 -8.88 4.12
CA PHE A 182 -11.62 -8.88 2.81
C PHE A 182 -12.11 -10.07 1.97
N THR A 183 -12.24 -9.82 0.67
CA THR A 183 -12.62 -10.77 -0.38
C THR A 183 -11.70 -10.57 -1.58
N VAL A 184 -11.59 -11.55 -2.47
CA VAL A 184 -10.73 -11.44 -3.67
C VAL A 184 -11.08 -10.22 -4.53
N SER A 185 -12.35 -9.80 -4.58
CA SER A 185 -12.80 -8.62 -5.33
C SER A 185 -12.29 -7.27 -4.80
N ASP A 186 -11.77 -7.23 -3.57
CA ASP A 186 -11.17 -6.03 -2.98
C ASP A 186 -9.75 -5.75 -3.49
N PHE A 187 -9.24 -6.62 -4.36
CA PHE A 187 -7.87 -6.61 -4.85
C PHE A 187 -7.83 -6.58 -6.36
N THR A 188 -6.84 -5.90 -6.92
CA THR A 188 -6.58 -5.88 -8.38
C THR A 188 -5.13 -6.21 -8.65
N PHE A 189 -4.91 -7.29 -9.41
CA PHE A 189 -3.56 -7.69 -9.79
C PHE A 189 -2.95 -6.65 -10.71
N GLU A 190 -1.74 -6.20 -10.38
CA GLU A 190 -1.01 -5.17 -11.11
C GLU A 190 0.49 -5.48 -11.14
N THR A 191 1.17 -4.87 -12.11
CA THR A 191 2.63 -4.88 -12.19
C THR A 191 3.13 -3.44 -12.02
N ILE A 192 3.90 -3.18 -10.97
CA ILE A 192 4.35 -1.84 -10.58
C ILE A 192 5.87 -1.75 -10.78
N PRO A 193 6.39 -0.69 -11.42
CA PRO A 193 7.82 -0.40 -11.44
C PRO A 193 8.42 -0.35 -10.02
N GLU A 194 9.61 -0.92 -9.81
CA GLU A 194 10.26 -0.92 -8.48
C GLU A 194 10.47 0.49 -7.94
N ASP A 195 10.84 1.44 -8.82
CA ASP A 195 11.05 2.85 -8.47
C ASP A 195 9.76 3.60 -8.08
N ALA A 196 8.61 3.03 -8.43
CA ALA A 196 7.30 3.51 -8.00
C ALA A 196 6.87 2.89 -6.66
N LEU A 197 7.51 1.83 -6.18
CA LEU A 197 7.22 1.29 -4.87
C LEU A 197 7.88 2.13 -3.78
N LEU A 198 7.05 2.58 -2.85
CA LEU A 198 7.47 3.18 -1.61
C LEU A 198 7.21 2.09 -0.56
N GLY A 199 8.16 1.16 -0.43
CA GLY A 199 7.98 -0.04 0.37
C GLY A 199 7.47 0.24 1.78
N PRO A 200 6.94 -0.77 2.50
CA PRO A 200 6.90 -0.70 3.94
C PRO A 200 8.38 -0.76 4.30
N LEU A 201 8.90 0.33 4.82
CA LEU A 201 10.14 0.26 5.57
C LEU A 201 9.80 -0.60 6.79
N LEU A 202 10.05 -1.91 6.68
CA LEU A 202 10.10 -2.80 7.83
C LEU A 202 11.14 -2.19 8.76
N ASP A 203 10.76 -1.92 10.00
CA ASP A 203 11.77 -1.50 10.96
C ASP A 203 12.72 -2.67 11.28
N GLU A 204 13.87 -2.37 11.90
CA GLU A 204 14.87 -3.39 12.24
C GLU A 204 14.30 -4.53 13.09
N LYS A 205 13.30 -4.24 13.92
CA LYS A 205 12.66 -5.24 14.78
C LYS A 205 11.74 -6.14 13.95
N GLU A 206 10.91 -5.57 13.10
CA GLU A 206 10.02 -6.30 12.19
C GLU A 206 10.81 -7.20 11.24
N MET A 207 11.97 -6.72 10.79
CA MET A 207 12.95 -7.47 10.00
C MET A 207 13.58 -8.61 10.78
N GLY A 208 14.07 -8.36 12.01
CA GLY A 208 14.63 -9.38 12.88
C GLY A 208 13.63 -10.47 13.28
N GLU A 209 12.34 -10.15 13.33
CA GLU A 209 11.27 -11.14 13.50
C GLU A 209 11.12 -12.04 12.27
N LEU A 210 11.14 -11.48 11.05
CA LEU A 210 11.08 -12.28 9.81
C LEU A 210 12.31 -13.18 9.64
N LEU A 211 13.51 -12.65 9.90
CA LEU A 211 14.77 -13.42 9.86
C LEU A 211 14.76 -14.62 10.81
N ARG A 212 14.24 -14.46 12.03
CA ARG A 212 14.14 -15.56 13.01
C ARG A 212 13.07 -16.59 12.68
N THR A 213 12.02 -16.16 11.99
CA THR A 213 10.91 -17.03 11.58
C THR A 213 11.33 -18.00 10.49
N GLY A 214 12.23 -17.56 9.61
CA GLY A 214 12.79 -18.39 8.55
C GLY A 214 12.31 -18.00 7.14
N PRO A 215 12.85 -18.66 6.11
CA PRO A 215 12.75 -18.24 4.72
C PRO A 215 11.31 -18.24 4.17
N GLU A 216 10.45 -19.15 4.63
CA GLU A 216 9.05 -19.26 4.19
C GLU A 216 8.26 -17.96 4.39
N SER A 217 8.53 -17.23 5.48
CA SER A 217 7.87 -15.94 5.76
C SER A 217 8.31 -14.82 4.81
N MET A 218 9.55 -14.87 4.32
CA MET A 218 10.08 -13.90 3.35
C MET A 218 9.56 -14.21 1.95
N GLU A 219 9.37 -15.49 1.63
CA GLU A 219 8.81 -15.93 0.36
C GLU A 219 7.38 -15.41 0.15
N LEU A 220 6.61 -15.14 1.21
CA LEU A 220 5.30 -14.51 1.11
C LEU A 220 5.36 -13.09 0.50
N TYR A 221 6.47 -12.36 0.65
CA TYR A 221 6.71 -11.06 -0.01
C TYR A 221 7.07 -11.21 -1.49
N GLY A 222 7.16 -12.45 -1.96
CA GLY A 222 7.35 -12.75 -3.34
C GLY A 222 8.77 -12.51 -3.87
N VAL A 223 9.75 -12.71 -3.02
CA VAL A 223 11.17 -12.68 -3.38
C VAL A 223 11.88 -13.82 -2.68
N SER A 224 13.00 -14.26 -3.24
CA SER A 224 13.83 -15.22 -2.51
C SER A 224 14.34 -14.59 -1.21
N PRO A 225 14.62 -15.37 -0.15
CA PRO A 225 15.19 -14.83 1.10
C PRO A 225 16.44 -13.98 0.88
N ARG A 226 17.30 -14.38 -0.07
CA ARG A 226 18.48 -13.61 -0.47
C ARG A 226 18.11 -12.26 -1.07
N ALA A 227 17.22 -12.25 -2.06
CA ALA A 227 16.78 -11.00 -2.70
C ALA A 227 16.02 -10.10 -1.70
N PHE A 228 15.30 -10.69 -0.75
CA PHE A 228 14.67 -9.97 0.36
C PHE A 228 15.73 -9.24 1.20
N ILE A 229 16.75 -9.94 1.67
CA ILE A 229 17.85 -9.34 2.46
C ILE A 229 18.56 -8.24 1.66
N GLU A 230 18.90 -8.48 0.39
CA GLU A 230 19.56 -7.47 -0.46
C GLU A 230 18.69 -6.22 -0.67
N THR A 231 17.36 -6.39 -0.79
CA THR A 231 16.40 -5.29 -1.01
C THR A 231 16.17 -4.46 0.24
N TYR A 232 16.06 -5.10 1.41
CA TYR A 232 15.67 -4.44 2.65
C TYR A 232 16.82 -4.24 3.64
N PHE A 233 18.01 -4.78 3.35
CA PHE A 233 19.23 -4.66 4.15
C PHE A 233 20.50 -4.51 3.27
N PRO A 234 20.60 -3.45 2.44
CA PRO A 234 21.78 -3.22 1.60
C PRO A 234 22.99 -2.87 2.49
N GLY A 235 23.76 -3.88 2.88
CA GLY A 235 24.93 -3.73 3.75
C GLY A 235 25.24 -4.92 4.69
N SER A 236 24.45 -6.00 4.69
CA SER A 236 24.78 -7.21 5.46
C SER A 236 25.91 -8.05 4.86
N ASP A 237 26.28 -7.80 3.60
CA ASP A 237 27.42 -8.47 2.94
C ASP A 237 28.65 -7.55 2.92
N SER A 238 29.28 -7.37 4.08
CA SER A 238 30.73 -7.14 4.18
C SER A 238 31.16 -7.20 5.66
N ASP A 239 31.61 -8.38 6.10
CA ASP A 239 32.78 -8.60 6.96
C ASP A 239 32.71 -9.98 7.65
N SER A 240 32.67 -11.04 6.84
CA SER A 240 32.95 -12.39 7.32
C SER A 240 33.90 -13.14 6.38
N ASP A 241 34.90 -12.43 5.87
CA ASP A 241 36.08 -13.00 5.20
C ASP A 241 37.33 -12.16 5.55
N SER A 242 37.66 -12.08 6.84
CA SER A 242 38.99 -11.66 7.27
C SER A 242 39.37 -12.31 8.61
N GLU A 243 39.47 -13.64 8.61
CA GLU A 243 40.32 -14.36 9.56
C GLU A 243 40.67 -15.74 8.97
N MET A 244 41.73 -15.77 8.16
CA MET A 244 42.77 -16.82 8.16
C MET A 244 44.05 -16.26 7.55
#